data_AF-A0A6A2XFB5-F1
#
_entry.id   AF-A0A6A2XFB5-F1
#
_cell.length_a   1.000
_cell.length_b   1.000
_cell.length_c   1.000
_cell.angle_alpha   90.00
_cell.angle_beta   90.00
_cell.angle_gamma   90.00
#
_symmetry.space_group_name_H-M   'P 1'
#
loop_
_entity.id
_entity.type
_entity.pdbx_description
1 polymer ?
#
loop_
_entity_poly.entity_id
_entity_poly.type
_entity_poly.pdbx_seq_one_letter_code
_entity_poly.pdbx_strand_id
1 'polypeptide(L)'
;MIKVKQDSRPKQVKDVAHQDEVVRVLTNTLETANCPHMLFYGPPGTGKTTTALAIAHQLFGPELYKSRVLELNASDDRGINVVRTKIKDFAAVAVGSGQRAGIIEPLASRCAKFRFKPLSEEIMSSRILHICDQEGLNLDSEALSTLSSISQGDLRRAITYLQGAARLFGSLISSSDLISVSGVIPQEVVEALYVACKSGNFDLANKEVLNVIAEGYLVSQMISQLFNVVVEADDVPDEQKARICKSLAEADKRLVDGADEYLQLLDVASNTMRALHNMPQEFSFET
;
A
#
# COMPACT_ATOMS: atom_id res chain seq x y z
N MET A 1 17.24 1.46 -15.04
CA MET A 1 15.87 1.44 -14.48
C MET A 1 15.08 0.44 -15.31
N ILE A 2 14.68 -0.72 -14.74
CA ILE A 2 14.01 -1.77 -15.53
C ILE A 2 12.63 -1.29 -16.00
N LYS A 3 12.35 -1.45 -17.30
CA LYS A 3 11.22 -0.87 -18.05
C LYS A 3 9.83 -1.45 -17.71
N VAL A 4 9.77 -2.55 -17.00
CA VAL A 4 8.54 -3.33 -16.77
C VAL A 4 7.45 -2.54 -16.02
N LYS A 5 7.79 -1.62 -15.10
CA LYS A 5 6.79 -0.85 -14.32
C LYS A 5 5.93 0.10 -15.18
N GLN A 6 6.38 0.42 -16.40
CA GLN A 6 5.62 1.17 -17.40
C GLN A 6 5.11 0.26 -18.52
N ASP A 7 5.90 -0.73 -18.96
CA ASP A 7 5.53 -1.60 -20.09
C ASP A 7 4.41 -2.60 -19.76
N SER A 8 4.25 -3.00 -18.50
CA SER A 8 3.14 -3.89 -18.05
C SER A 8 1.85 -3.14 -17.69
N ARG A 9 1.79 -1.81 -17.87
CA ARG A 9 0.56 -1.05 -17.61
C ARG A 9 -0.45 -1.30 -18.73
N PRO A 10 -1.70 -1.68 -18.41
CA PRO A 10 -2.83 -1.67 -19.32
C PRO A 10 -2.84 -0.44 -20.25
N LYS A 11 -2.87 -0.67 -21.56
CA LYS A 11 -2.94 0.39 -22.59
C LYS A 11 -4.37 0.68 -23.01
N GLN A 12 -5.28 -0.25 -22.78
CA GLN A 12 -6.72 -0.09 -23.01
C GLN A 12 -7.46 -0.29 -21.68
N VAL A 13 -8.62 0.35 -21.56
CA VAL A 13 -9.45 0.25 -20.34
C VAL A 13 -9.87 -1.21 -20.09
N LYS A 14 -10.10 -1.98 -21.14
CA LYS A 14 -10.45 -3.41 -21.06
C LYS A 14 -9.34 -4.30 -20.46
N ASP A 15 -8.09 -3.85 -20.49
CA ASP A 15 -6.94 -4.62 -20.00
C ASP A 15 -6.74 -4.42 -18.48
N VAL A 16 -7.48 -3.48 -17.87
CA VAL A 16 -7.48 -3.23 -16.43
C VAL A 16 -8.11 -4.42 -15.72
N ALA A 17 -7.32 -5.10 -14.89
CA ALA A 17 -7.77 -6.31 -14.20
C ALA A 17 -8.86 -5.99 -13.15
N HIS A 18 -9.96 -6.73 -13.21
CA HIS A 18 -10.95 -6.91 -12.13
C HIS A 18 -11.59 -5.64 -11.57
N GLN A 19 -11.84 -4.68 -12.45
CA GLN A 19 -12.69 -3.54 -12.15
C GLN A 19 -13.87 -3.54 -13.12
N ASP A 20 -14.55 -4.69 -13.27
CA ASP A 20 -15.50 -4.95 -14.36
C ASP A 20 -16.61 -3.91 -14.45
N GLU A 21 -17.15 -3.46 -13.31
CA GLU A 21 -18.13 -2.37 -13.26
C GLU A 21 -17.55 -1.06 -13.81
N VAL A 22 -16.32 -0.71 -13.39
CA VAL A 22 -15.63 0.52 -13.82
C VAL A 22 -15.27 0.42 -15.30
N VAL A 23 -14.71 -0.70 -15.74
CA VAL A 23 -14.34 -0.97 -17.14
C VAL A 23 -15.57 -0.91 -18.04
N ARG A 24 -16.70 -1.51 -17.63
CA ARG A 24 -17.95 -1.50 -18.40
C ARG A 24 -18.50 -0.08 -18.55
N VAL A 25 -18.59 0.67 -17.46
CA VAL A 25 -19.11 2.06 -17.50
C VAL A 25 -18.18 2.96 -18.32
N LEU A 26 -16.86 2.83 -18.15
CA LEU A 26 -15.88 3.62 -18.90
C LEU A 26 -15.90 3.28 -20.39
N THR A 27 -16.01 2.00 -20.77
CA THR A 27 -16.08 1.60 -22.19
C THR A 27 -17.26 2.26 -22.88
N ASN A 28 -18.45 2.22 -22.28
CA ASN A 28 -19.65 2.88 -22.81
C ASN A 28 -19.49 4.41 -22.85
N THR A 29 -18.81 5.00 -21.85
CA THR A 29 -18.58 6.45 -21.80
C THR A 29 -17.63 6.90 -22.91
N LEU A 30 -16.61 6.10 -23.23
CA LEU A 30 -15.65 6.40 -24.29
C LEU A 30 -16.27 6.32 -25.69
N GLU A 31 -17.24 5.44 -25.90
CA GLU A 31 -17.97 5.34 -27.18
C GLU A 31 -18.85 6.57 -27.48
N THR A 32 -19.36 7.22 -26.43
CA THR A 32 -20.27 8.37 -26.58
C THR A 32 -19.57 9.72 -26.71
N ALA A 33 -18.22 9.75 -26.67
CA ALA A 33 -17.36 10.95 -26.69
C ALA A 33 -17.70 12.03 -25.62
N ASN A 34 -18.63 11.75 -24.72
CA ASN A 34 -19.07 12.65 -23.66
C ASN A 34 -18.46 12.18 -22.32
N CYS A 35 -17.19 12.47 -22.13
CA CYS A 35 -16.48 12.11 -20.90
C CYS A 35 -16.71 13.20 -19.82
N PRO A 36 -17.46 12.90 -18.74
CA PRO A 36 -17.55 13.82 -17.61
C PRO A 36 -16.19 13.91 -16.91
N HIS A 37 -16.02 14.90 -16.03
CA HIS A 37 -14.90 14.88 -15.10
C HIS A 37 -14.97 13.61 -14.24
N MET A 38 -13.85 12.93 -14.06
CA MET A 38 -13.80 11.64 -13.36
C MET A 38 -12.95 11.75 -12.10
N LEU A 39 -13.42 11.10 -11.03
CA LEU A 39 -12.70 10.95 -9.77
C LEU A 39 -12.49 9.47 -9.49
N PHE A 40 -11.24 9.03 -9.59
CA PHE A 40 -10.82 7.67 -9.26
C PHE A 40 -10.29 7.62 -7.82
N TYR A 41 -10.88 6.77 -6.98
CA TYR A 41 -10.49 6.65 -5.58
C TYR A 41 -10.48 5.18 -5.12
N GLY A 42 -9.64 4.88 -4.13
CA GLY A 42 -9.43 3.51 -3.62
C GLY A 42 -7.99 3.24 -3.19
N PRO A 43 -7.71 2.06 -2.64
CA PRO A 43 -6.40 1.66 -2.09
C PRO A 43 -5.25 1.78 -3.10
N PRO A 44 -3.98 1.92 -2.68
CA PRO A 44 -2.83 1.96 -3.58
C PRO A 44 -2.72 0.67 -4.42
N GLY A 45 -2.00 0.72 -5.54
CA GLY A 45 -1.81 -0.46 -6.40
C GLY A 45 -3.00 -0.94 -7.24
N THR A 46 -4.22 -0.45 -6.98
CA THR A 46 -5.47 -0.94 -7.61
C THR A 46 -5.71 -0.54 -9.07
N GLY A 47 -4.80 0.22 -9.69
CA GLY A 47 -4.90 0.56 -11.12
C GLY A 47 -5.50 1.94 -11.46
N LYS A 48 -5.86 2.78 -10.48
CA LYS A 48 -6.44 4.14 -10.70
C LYS A 48 -5.70 4.98 -11.76
N THR A 49 -4.40 5.22 -11.55
CA THR A 49 -3.58 6.01 -12.50
C THR A 49 -3.46 5.30 -13.84
N THR A 50 -3.33 3.98 -13.83
CA THR A 50 -3.25 3.18 -15.05
C THR A 50 -4.53 3.31 -15.89
N THR A 51 -5.71 3.26 -15.26
CA THR A 51 -6.98 3.47 -15.96
C THR A 51 -7.10 4.87 -16.55
N ALA A 52 -6.67 5.91 -15.82
CA ALA A 52 -6.65 7.27 -16.34
C ALA A 52 -5.76 7.42 -17.58
N LEU A 53 -4.55 6.83 -17.54
CA LEU A 53 -3.63 6.84 -18.68
C LEU A 53 -4.18 6.01 -19.85
N ALA A 54 -4.81 4.85 -19.59
CA ALA A 54 -5.43 4.02 -20.62
C ALA A 54 -6.58 4.75 -21.34
N ILE A 55 -7.42 5.48 -20.60
CA ILE A 55 -8.47 6.35 -21.16
C ILE A 55 -7.83 7.40 -22.09
N ALA A 56 -6.81 8.10 -21.60
CA ALA A 56 -6.15 9.15 -22.35
C ALA A 56 -5.48 8.63 -23.64
N HIS A 57 -4.84 7.45 -23.56
CA HIS A 57 -4.29 6.76 -24.74
C HIS A 57 -5.38 6.33 -25.73
N GLN A 58 -6.52 5.83 -25.26
CA GLN A 58 -7.61 5.39 -26.12
C GLN A 58 -8.34 6.56 -26.80
N LEU A 59 -8.47 7.71 -26.13
CA LEU A 59 -9.10 8.91 -26.69
C LEU A 59 -8.24 9.65 -27.72
N PHE A 60 -6.94 9.77 -27.45
CA PHE A 60 -6.05 10.63 -28.25
C PHE A 60 -5.06 9.86 -29.12
N GLY A 61 -4.84 8.57 -28.87
CA GLY A 61 -3.80 7.79 -29.54
C GLY A 61 -2.38 8.30 -29.21
N PRO A 62 -1.33 7.61 -29.68
CA PRO A 62 0.06 7.93 -29.34
C PRO A 62 0.54 9.29 -29.86
N GLU A 63 -0.01 9.77 -30.98
CA GLU A 63 0.43 11.02 -31.62
C GLU A 63 -0.07 12.27 -30.87
N LEU A 64 -1.36 12.30 -30.51
CA LEU A 64 -1.96 13.45 -29.84
C LEU A 64 -1.84 13.39 -28.32
N TYR A 65 -1.41 12.25 -27.75
CA TYR A 65 -1.27 12.09 -26.30
C TYR A 65 -0.41 13.20 -25.68
N LYS A 66 0.79 13.44 -26.23
CA LYS A 66 1.74 14.40 -25.65
C LYS A 66 1.27 15.85 -25.73
N SER A 67 0.41 16.19 -26.69
CA SER A 67 -0.10 17.54 -26.88
C SER A 67 -1.45 17.77 -26.18
N ARG A 68 -2.23 16.71 -25.92
CA ARG A 68 -3.59 16.78 -25.36
C ARG A 68 -3.74 16.24 -23.95
N VAL A 69 -2.69 15.66 -23.36
CA VAL A 69 -2.72 15.12 -22.00
C VAL A 69 -1.68 15.83 -21.13
N LEU A 70 -2.14 16.41 -20.04
CA LEU A 70 -1.29 16.96 -18.98
C LEU A 70 -1.46 16.10 -17.71
N GLU A 71 -0.39 15.41 -17.31
CA GLU A 71 -0.31 14.71 -16.03
C GLU A 71 0.35 15.62 -14.99
N LEU A 72 -0.31 15.84 -13.86
CA LEU A 72 0.24 16.57 -12.72
C LEU A 72 0.15 15.70 -11.47
N ASN A 73 1.22 15.70 -10.67
CA ASN A 73 1.27 14.96 -9.43
C ASN A 73 1.02 15.90 -8.25
N ALA A 74 0.06 15.57 -7.41
CA ALA A 74 -0.28 16.35 -6.22
C ALA A 74 0.88 16.50 -5.22
N SER A 75 1.93 15.68 -5.28
CA SER A 75 3.13 15.80 -4.43
C SER A 75 4.16 16.80 -4.97
N ASP A 76 4.25 16.96 -6.28
CA ASP A 76 5.24 17.83 -6.94
C ASP A 76 4.64 19.20 -7.32
N ASP A 77 3.35 19.23 -7.65
CA ASP A 77 2.63 20.40 -8.18
C ASP A 77 1.63 20.99 -7.15
N ARG A 78 2.08 21.19 -5.90
CA ARG A 78 1.24 21.58 -4.75
C ARG A 78 0.72 23.02 -4.73
N GLY A 79 1.23 23.90 -5.58
CA GLY A 79 0.97 25.34 -5.51
C GLY A 79 -0.28 25.78 -6.28
N ILE A 80 -1.04 26.75 -5.73
CA ILE A 80 -2.13 27.42 -6.46
C ILE A 80 -1.64 28.05 -7.78
N ASN A 81 -0.35 28.39 -7.85
CA ASN A 81 0.27 28.90 -9.06
C ASN A 81 0.27 27.87 -10.19
N VAL A 82 0.42 26.57 -9.90
CA VAL A 82 0.30 25.50 -10.90
C VAL A 82 -1.09 25.50 -11.52
N VAL A 83 -2.12 25.64 -10.70
CA VAL A 83 -3.52 25.71 -11.16
C VAL A 83 -3.75 26.96 -12.02
N ARG A 84 -3.24 28.11 -11.59
CA ARG A 84 -3.47 29.41 -12.26
C ARG A 84 -2.69 29.58 -13.56
N THR A 85 -1.56 28.90 -13.69
CA THR A 85 -0.66 28.97 -14.86
C THR A 85 -0.75 27.67 -15.65
N LYS A 86 0.07 26.65 -15.33
CA LYS A 86 0.17 25.38 -16.07
C LYS A 86 -1.18 24.78 -16.48
N ILE A 87 -2.14 24.63 -15.55
CA ILE A 87 -3.45 24.02 -15.86
C ILE A 87 -4.26 24.93 -16.78
N LYS A 88 -4.31 26.24 -16.48
CA LYS A 88 -5.09 27.21 -17.24
C LYS A 88 -4.54 27.41 -18.65
N ASP A 89 -3.22 27.52 -18.77
CA ASP A 89 -2.53 27.70 -20.05
C ASP A 89 -2.71 26.46 -20.93
N PHE A 90 -2.59 25.27 -20.35
CA PHE A 90 -2.84 24.02 -21.06
C PHE A 90 -4.29 23.88 -21.52
N ALA A 91 -5.25 24.19 -20.65
CA ALA A 91 -6.68 24.14 -20.99
C ALA A 91 -7.04 25.14 -22.10
N ALA A 92 -6.42 26.33 -22.12
CA ALA A 92 -6.62 27.34 -23.16
C ALA A 92 -6.10 26.87 -24.53
N VAL A 93 -5.05 26.06 -24.57
CA VAL A 93 -4.52 25.46 -25.80
C VAL A 93 -5.36 24.26 -26.25
N ALA A 94 -5.82 23.43 -25.30
CA ALA A 94 -6.57 22.20 -25.60
C ALA A 94 -8.05 22.45 -25.97
N VAL A 95 -8.66 23.48 -25.37
CA VAL A 95 -10.06 23.86 -25.55
C VAL A 95 -10.07 25.23 -26.22
N GLY A 96 -10.09 25.25 -27.56
CA GLY A 96 -10.08 26.50 -28.34
C GLY A 96 -11.01 27.58 -27.74
N SER A 97 -10.53 28.82 -27.72
CA SER A 97 -11.04 30.01 -27.03
C SER A 97 -12.58 30.15 -26.97
N GLY A 98 -13.24 29.42 -26.06
CA GLY A 98 -14.71 29.43 -26.01
C GLY A 98 -15.36 29.06 -24.68
N GLN A 99 -14.68 28.39 -23.75
CA GLN A 99 -15.28 28.10 -22.44
C GLN A 99 -14.35 28.47 -21.28
N ARG A 100 -14.81 29.44 -20.47
CA ARG A 100 -14.20 29.75 -19.17
C ARG A 100 -14.58 28.65 -18.18
N ALA A 101 -13.64 27.77 -17.86
CA ALA A 101 -13.79 26.82 -16.76
C ALA A 101 -13.80 27.59 -15.41
N GLY A 102 -14.98 27.93 -14.92
CA GLY A 102 -15.17 28.45 -13.57
C GLY A 102 -15.10 27.30 -12.55
N ILE A 103 -14.05 27.28 -11.74
CA ILE A 103 -13.95 26.49 -10.51
C ILE A 103 -14.16 27.52 -9.38
N ILE A 104 -15.08 27.37 -8.41
CA ILE A 104 -15.09 26.36 -7.34
C ILE A 104 -16.51 26.14 -6.75
N GLU A 105 -16.93 24.87 -6.71
CA GLU A 105 -17.61 24.19 -5.58
C GLU A 105 -16.77 22.91 -5.31
N PRO A 106 -16.94 22.16 -4.20
CA PRO A 106 -16.12 21.00 -3.91
C PRO A 106 -15.98 20.05 -5.12
N LEU A 107 -14.74 19.82 -5.60
CA LEU A 107 -14.45 19.06 -6.84
C LEU A 107 -15.17 17.69 -6.88
N ALA A 108 -15.38 17.07 -5.72
CA ALA A 108 -16.09 15.81 -5.58
C ALA A 108 -17.58 15.84 -6.00
N SER A 109 -18.20 17.03 -6.08
CA SER A 109 -19.60 17.19 -6.48
C SER A 109 -19.77 17.18 -8.01
N ARG A 110 -18.75 17.60 -8.76
CA ARG A 110 -18.80 17.75 -10.23
C ARG A 110 -18.17 16.60 -11.01
N CYS A 111 -17.62 15.60 -10.31
CA CYS A 111 -16.97 14.45 -10.92
C CYS A 111 -17.81 13.17 -10.77
N ALA A 112 -17.88 12.38 -11.84
CA ALA A 112 -18.31 11.00 -11.79
C ALA A 112 -17.31 10.19 -10.94
N LYS A 113 -17.80 9.49 -9.92
CA LYS A 113 -16.98 8.79 -8.93
C LYS A 113 -16.84 7.32 -9.30
N PHE A 114 -15.61 6.83 -9.44
CA PHE A 114 -15.34 5.41 -9.63
C PHE A 114 -14.45 4.89 -8.50
N ARG A 115 -14.99 3.91 -7.78
CA ARG A 115 -14.32 3.25 -6.66
C ARG A 115 -13.53 2.06 -7.18
N PHE A 116 -12.25 2.02 -6.88
CA PHE A 116 -11.39 0.87 -7.14
C PHE A 116 -11.30 0.02 -5.88
N LYS A 117 -11.65 -1.26 -6.01
CA LYS A 117 -11.53 -2.24 -4.92
C LYS A 117 -10.11 -2.85 -4.88
N PRO A 118 -9.61 -3.30 -3.72
CA PRO A 118 -8.43 -4.16 -3.66
C PRO A 118 -8.57 -5.35 -4.60
N LEU A 119 -7.44 -5.82 -5.14
CA LEU A 119 -7.43 -7.01 -5.98
C LEU A 119 -7.52 -8.26 -5.11
N SER A 120 -8.27 -9.27 -5.56
CA SER A 120 -8.29 -10.59 -4.91
C SER A 120 -6.97 -11.34 -5.13
N GLU A 121 -6.66 -12.27 -4.25
CA GLU A 121 -5.43 -13.08 -4.31
C GLU A 121 -5.32 -13.88 -5.62
N GLU A 122 -6.44 -14.44 -6.10
CA GLU A 122 -6.50 -15.19 -7.36
C GLU A 122 -6.01 -14.34 -8.56
N ILE A 123 -6.41 -13.08 -8.58
CA ILE A 123 -6.15 -12.17 -9.70
C ILE A 123 -4.75 -11.60 -9.61
N MET A 124 -4.32 -11.30 -8.40
CA MET A 124 -2.94 -10.93 -8.15
C MET A 124 -2.01 -12.07 -8.59
N SER A 125 -2.31 -13.31 -8.21
CA SER A 125 -1.55 -14.50 -8.58
C SER A 125 -1.50 -14.70 -10.09
N SER A 126 -2.65 -14.59 -10.77
CA SER A 126 -2.72 -14.68 -12.24
C SER A 126 -1.86 -13.60 -12.93
N ARG A 127 -1.89 -12.37 -12.44
CA ARG A 127 -1.06 -11.28 -13.00
C ARG A 127 0.42 -11.44 -12.70
N ILE A 128 0.79 -11.90 -11.50
CA ILE A 128 2.17 -12.19 -11.14
C ILE A 128 2.72 -13.28 -12.07
N LEU A 129 2.00 -14.40 -12.22
CA LEU A 129 2.41 -15.50 -13.10
C LEU A 129 2.61 -15.05 -14.56
N HIS A 130 1.73 -14.18 -15.06
CA HIS A 130 1.89 -13.60 -16.39
C HIS A 130 3.17 -12.76 -16.52
N ILE A 131 3.51 -11.97 -15.49
CA ILE A 131 4.76 -11.18 -15.48
C ILE A 131 5.97 -12.10 -15.39
N CYS A 132 5.90 -13.17 -14.60
CA CYS A 132 6.98 -14.15 -14.48
C CYS A 132 7.27 -14.84 -15.82
N ASP A 133 6.24 -15.23 -16.57
CA ASP A 133 6.37 -15.83 -17.91
C ASP A 133 7.06 -14.86 -18.89
N GLN A 134 6.66 -13.58 -18.90
CA GLN A 134 7.27 -12.58 -19.78
C GLN A 134 8.73 -12.25 -19.43
N GLU A 135 9.08 -12.31 -18.14
CA GLU A 135 10.42 -11.98 -17.65
C GLU A 135 11.33 -13.21 -17.52
N GLY A 136 10.81 -14.43 -17.77
CA GLY A 136 11.56 -15.68 -17.58
C GLY A 136 11.91 -15.96 -16.11
N LEU A 137 11.02 -15.60 -15.18
CA LEU A 137 11.18 -15.84 -13.74
C LEU A 137 10.43 -17.11 -13.32
N ASN A 138 11.05 -17.89 -12.44
CA ASN A 138 10.48 -19.08 -11.84
C ASN A 138 10.18 -18.82 -10.37
N LEU A 139 8.90 -18.88 -10.00
CA LEU A 139 8.44 -18.88 -8.62
C LEU A 139 7.82 -20.24 -8.31
N ASP A 140 8.12 -20.77 -7.14
CA ASP A 140 7.37 -21.88 -6.58
C ASP A 140 6.00 -21.40 -6.03
N SER A 141 5.13 -22.36 -5.69
CA SER A 141 3.80 -22.06 -5.15
C SER A 141 3.85 -21.35 -3.79
N GLU A 142 4.90 -21.61 -3.01
CA GLU A 142 5.10 -21.01 -1.69
C GLU A 142 5.48 -19.54 -1.80
N ALA A 143 6.41 -19.19 -2.69
CA ALA A 143 6.82 -17.83 -3.02
C ALA A 143 5.66 -17.05 -3.64
N LEU A 144 4.82 -17.67 -4.48
CA LEU A 144 3.63 -17.00 -5.02
C LEU A 144 2.63 -16.65 -3.91
N SER A 145 2.35 -17.59 -3.00
CA SER A 145 1.50 -17.36 -1.84
C SER A 145 2.07 -16.28 -0.92
N THR A 146 3.36 -16.36 -0.62
CA THR A 146 4.10 -15.37 0.18
C THR A 146 4.04 -13.99 -0.48
N LEU A 147 4.24 -13.89 -1.79
CA LEU A 147 4.16 -12.63 -2.52
C LEU A 147 2.77 -12.02 -2.47
N SER A 148 1.73 -12.84 -2.57
CA SER A 148 0.33 -12.38 -2.47
C SER A 148 0.04 -11.83 -1.06
N SER A 149 0.42 -12.58 -0.02
CA SER A 149 0.15 -12.21 1.38
C SER A 149 0.89 -10.92 1.79
N ILE A 150 2.19 -10.82 1.47
CA ILE A 150 2.99 -9.63 1.78
C ILE A 150 2.55 -8.41 0.97
N SER A 151 1.80 -8.58 -0.12
CA SER A 151 1.37 -7.46 -0.98
C SER A 151 0.01 -6.88 -0.60
N GLN A 152 -0.80 -7.58 0.22
CA GLN A 152 -2.07 -7.09 0.77
C GLN A 152 -3.01 -6.44 -0.27
N GLY A 153 -3.15 -7.04 -1.45
CA GLY A 153 -3.99 -6.48 -2.52
C GLY A 153 -3.36 -5.36 -3.37
N ASP A 154 -2.11 -4.95 -3.10
CA ASP A 154 -1.35 -3.96 -3.87
C ASP A 154 -0.43 -4.63 -4.91
N LEU A 155 -0.86 -4.65 -6.17
CA LEU A 155 -0.08 -5.22 -7.27
C LEU A 155 1.22 -4.45 -7.56
N ARG A 156 1.27 -3.15 -7.28
CA ARG A 156 2.50 -2.36 -7.49
C ARG A 156 3.57 -2.78 -6.47
N ARG A 157 3.15 -3.04 -5.23
CA ARG A 157 4.00 -3.57 -4.17
C ARG A 157 4.52 -4.96 -4.55
N ALA A 158 3.63 -5.87 -4.97
CA ALA A 158 3.99 -7.21 -5.47
C ALA A 158 5.05 -7.16 -6.57
N ILE A 159 4.81 -6.36 -7.63
CA ILE A 159 5.75 -6.22 -8.75
C ILE A 159 7.09 -5.62 -8.28
N THR A 160 7.07 -4.69 -7.33
CA THR A 160 8.29 -4.05 -6.82
C THR A 160 9.15 -5.06 -6.04
N TYR A 161 8.53 -5.91 -5.22
CA TYR A 161 9.24 -6.97 -4.50
C TYR A 161 9.77 -8.04 -5.44
N LEU A 162 8.94 -8.51 -6.38
CA LEU A 162 9.35 -9.48 -7.38
C LEU A 162 10.57 -9.00 -8.18
N GLN A 163 10.55 -7.74 -8.63
CA GLN A 163 11.67 -7.15 -9.37
C GLN A 163 12.91 -6.94 -8.49
N GLY A 164 12.73 -6.63 -7.21
CA GLY A 164 13.84 -6.52 -6.26
C GLY A 164 14.52 -7.87 -6.06
N ALA A 165 13.72 -8.92 -5.81
CA ALA A 165 14.19 -10.28 -5.66
C ALA A 165 14.87 -10.79 -6.94
N ALA A 166 14.26 -10.58 -8.12
CA ALA A 166 14.83 -11.00 -9.39
C ALA A 166 16.22 -10.38 -9.67
N ARG A 167 16.45 -9.14 -9.23
CA ARG A 167 17.75 -8.48 -9.39
C ARG A 167 18.82 -8.97 -8.43
N LEU A 168 18.43 -9.40 -7.24
CA LEU A 168 19.35 -9.81 -6.19
C LEU A 168 19.70 -11.30 -6.30
N PHE A 169 18.71 -12.14 -6.61
CA PHE A 169 18.83 -13.60 -6.55
C PHE A 169 18.73 -14.27 -7.92
N GLY A 170 18.37 -13.52 -8.98
CA GLY A 170 18.28 -14.04 -10.34
C GLY A 170 16.88 -14.55 -10.70
N SER A 171 16.81 -15.60 -11.52
CA SER A 171 15.53 -16.09 -12.08
C SER A 171 14.79 -17.08 -11.20
N LEU A 172 15.44 -17.68 -10.20
CA LEU A 172 14.83 -18.59 -9.23
C LEU A 172 14.59 -17.82 -7.94
N ILE A 173 13.33 -17.59 -7.59
CA ILE A 173 12.95 -16.76 -6.45
C ILE A 173 12.20 -17.63 -5.44
N SER A 174 12.75 -17.71 -4.22
CA SER A 174 12.16 -18.44 -3.08
C SER A 174 11.33 -17.53 -2.16
N SER A 175 10.60 -18.13 -1.22
CA SER A 175 9.84 -17.40 -0.19
C SER A 175 10.76 -16.54 0.70
N SER A 176 11.92 -17.05 1.11
CA SER A 176 12.90 -16.31 1.91
C SER A 176 13.47 -15.09 1.17
N ASP A 177 13.69 -15.21 -0.15
CA ASP A 177 14.17 -14.10 -0.97
C ASP A 177 13.17 -12.96 -0.99
N LEU A 178 11.87 -13.28 -1.09
CA LEU A 178 10.79 -12.29 -1.06
C LEU A 178 10.66 -11.62 0.30
N ILE A 179 10.76 -12.38 1.40
CA ILE A 179 10.72 -11.83 2.76
C ILE A 179 11.84 -10.81 2.93
N SER A 180 13.07 -11.17 2.53
CA SER A 180 14.25 -10.29 2.66
C SER A 180 14.10 -8.95 1.92
N VAL A 181 13.46 -8.95 0.75
CA VAL A 181 13.26 -7.75 -0.07
C VAL A 181 12.04 -6.94 0.36
N SER A 182 11.06 -7.61 0.97
CA SER A 182 9.80 -6.98 1.38
C SER A 182 9.92 -6.13 2.64
N GLY A 183 10.95 -6.38 3.46
CA GLY A 183 11.12 -5.77 4.78
C GLY A 183 10.13 -6.31 5.82
N VAL A 184 9.40 -7.38 5.50
CA VAL A 184 8.56 -8.11 6.45
C VAL A 184 9.47 -8.85 7.44
N ILE A 185 9.12 -8.80 8.71
CA ILE A 185 9.88 -9.47 9.75
C ILE A 185 9.49 -10.96 9.74
N PRO A 186 10.46 -11.88 9.79
CA PRO A 186 10.18 -13.32 9.90
C PRO A 186 9.25 -13.62 11.08
N GLN A 187 8.33 -14.56 10.88
CA GLN A 187 7.29 -14.87 11.86
C GLN A 187 7.89 -15.35 13.18
N GLU A 188 9.02 -16.05 13.11
CA GLU A 188 9.75 -16.57 14.27
C GLU A 188 10.19 -15.46 15.22
N VAL A 189 10.58 -14.29 14.69
CA VAL A 189 11.02 -13.14 15.49
C VAL A 189 9.83 -12.47 16.17
N VAL A 190 8.70 -12.32 15.44
CA VAL A 190 7.46 -11.74 15.99
C VAL A 190 6.91 -12.63 17.10
N GLU A 191 6.88 -13.95 16.88
CA GLU A 191 6.45 -14.95 17.85
C GLU A 191 7.39 -15.00 19.05
N ALA A 192 8.71 -14.92 18.85
CA ALA A 192 9.67 -14.88 19.95
C ALA A 192 9.40 -13.69 20.89
N LEU A 193 9.18 -12.50 20.34
CA LEU A 193 8.83 -11.31 21.13
C LEU A 193 7.48 -11.50 21.86
N TYR A 194 6.47 -12.05 21.19
CA TYR A 194 5.15 -12.29 21.77
C TYR A 194 5.19 -13.34 22.90
N VAL A 195 5.92 -14.44 22.72
CA VAL A 195 6.15 -15.48 23.73
C VAL A 195 6.93 -14.91 24.92
N ALA A 196 7.95 -14.09 24.67
CA ALA A 196 8.67 -13.39 25.73
C ALA A 196 7.73 -12.50 26.56
N CYS A 197 6.81 -11.77 25.92
CA CYS A 197 5.79 -10.99 26.61
C CYS A 197 4.80 -11.87 27.41
N LYS A 198 4.39 -13.02 26.86
CA LYS A 198 3.55 -14.01 27.56
C LYS A 198 4.24 -14.64 28.78
N SER A 199 5.57 -14.74 28.77
CA SER A 199 6.32 -15.34 29.88
C SER A 199 6.34 -14.51 31.17
N GLY A 200 6.04 -13.20 31.08
CA GLY A 200 6.13 -12.29 32.22
C GLY A 200 7.56 -11.90 32.62
N ASN A 201 8.58 -12.38 31.90
CA ASN A 201 9.98 -12.08 32.18
C ASN A 201 10.45 -10.86 31.37
N PHE A 202 10.65 -9.73 32.05
CA PHE A 202 11.10 -8.49 31.45
C PHE A 202 12.48 -8.59 30.80
N ASP A 203 13.41 -9.34 31.40
CA ASP A 203 14.76 -9.48 30.85
C ASP A 203 14.73 -10.23 29.51
N LEU A 204 13.86 -11.24 29.39
CA LEU A 204 13.64 -11.95 28.12
C LEU A 204 12.99 -11.04 27.08
N ALA A 205 11.95 -10.29 27.45
CA ALA A 205 11.30 -9.36 26.53
C ALA A 205 12.27 -8.28 26.04
N ASN A 206 13.05 -7.66 26.95
CA ASN A 206 14.05 -6.66 26.59
C ASN A 206 15.16 -7.23 25.71
N LYS A 207 15.55 -8.49 25.92
CA LYS A 207 16.49 -9.19 25.03
C LYS A 207 15.93 -9.31 23.61
N GLU A 208 14.68 -9.73 23.44
CA GLU A 208 14.07 -9.81 22.11
C GLU A 208 13.89 -8.43 21.45
N VAL A 209 13.55 -7.40 22.23
CA VAL A 209 13.53 -6.02 21.74
C VAL A 209 14.92 -5.60 21.21
N LEU A 210 15.98 -5.87 21.97
CA LEU A 210 17.34 -5.58 21.55
C LEU A 210 17.76 -6.36 20.30
N ASN A 211 17.34 -7.63 20.17
CA ASN A 211 17.58 -8.43 18.97
C ASN A 211 16.92 -7.78 17.75
N VAL A 212 15.67 -7.33 17.87
CA VAL A 212 14.92 -6.67 16.78
C VAL A 212 15.64 -5.41 16.30
N ILE A 213 16.13 -4.59 17.24
CA ILE A 213 16.89 -3.37 16.93
C ILE A 213 18.27 -3.70 16.34
N ALA A 214 18.96 -4.70 16.89
CA ALA A 214 20.29 -5.10 16.44
C ALA A 214 20.30 -5.69 15.02
N GLU A 215 19.25 -6.43 14.65
CA GLU A 215 19.05 -6.95 13.30
C GLU A 215 18.57 -5.87 12.30
N GLY A 216 18.20 -4.69 12.80
CA GLY A 216 17.79 -3.56 11.98
C GLY A 216 16.39 -3.69 11.39
N TYR A 217 15.51 -4.46 12.05
CA TYR A 217 14.11 -4.54 11.63
C TYR A 217 13.36 -3.25 11.96
N LEU A 218 12.44 -2.87 11.07
CA LEU A 218 11.59 -1.70 11.26
C LEU A 218 10.58 -1.93 12.38
N VAL A 219 10.63 -1.12 13.44
CA VAL A 219 9.73 -1.26 14.60
C VAL A 219 8.27 -1.03 14.21
N SER A 220 7.98 -0.15 13.27
CA SER A 220 6.61 0.06 12.75
C SER A 220 6.04 -1.21 12.11
N GLN A 221 6.89 -1.99 11.43
CA GLN A 221 6.53 -3.28 10.85
C GLN A 221 6.35 -4.35 11.95
N MET A 222 7.21 -4.35 12.98
CA MET A 222 7.07 -5.21 14.15
C MET A 222 5.74 -4.99 14.86
N ILE A 223 5.38 -3.73 15.14
CA ILE A 223 4.11 -3.36 15.76
C ILE A 223 2.92 -3.82 14.91
N SER A 224 3.00 -3.64 13.59
CA SER A 224 1.94 -4.05 12.66
C SER A 224 1.75 -5.58 12.62
N GLN A 225 2.83 -6.36 12.63
CA GLN A 225 2.75 -7.83 12.65
C GLN A 225 2.33 -8.36 14.02
N LEU A 226 2.84 -7.77 15.11
CA LEU A 226 2.44 -8.11 16.47
C LEU A 226 0.95 -7.84 16.71
N PHE A 227 0.40 -6.76 16.14
CA PHE A 227 -1.04 -6.49 16.17
C PHE A 227 -1.86 -7.65 15.60
N ASN A 228 -1.50 -8.18 14.43
CA ASN A 228 -2.21 -9.30 13.82
C ASN A 228 -2.16 -10.55 14.71
N VAL A 229 -0.97 -10.88 15.23
CA VAL A 229 -0.78 -12.01 16.17
C VAL A 229 -1.66 -11.87 17.41
N VAL A 230 -1.75 -10.66 17.98
CA VAL A 230 -2.59 -10.40 19.17
C VAL A 230 -4.08 -10.49 18.87
N VAL A 231 -4.52 -10.00 17.71
CA VAL A 231 -5.94 -10.03 17.31
C VAL A 231 -6.39 -11.47 17.04
N GLU A 232 -5.56 -12.27 16.38
CA GLU A 232 -5.82 -13.68 16.04
C GLU A 232 -5.64 -14.64 17.21
N ALA A 233 -5.05 -14.21 18.32
CA ALA A 233 -4.82 -15.07 19.49
C ALA A 233 -6.14 -15.45 20.19
N ASP A 234 -6.58 -16.70 20.07
CA ASP A 234 -7.81 -17.20 20.73
C ASP A 234 -7.68 -17.34 22.25
N ASP A 235 -6.45 -17.39 22.78
CA ASP A 235 -6.15 -17.62 24.20
C ASP A 235 -6.14 -16.33 25.04
N VAL A 236 -6.41 -15.18 24.42
CA VAL A 236 -6.39 -13.86 25.09
C VAL A 236 -7.80 -13.25 25.12
N PRO A 237 -8.33 -12.88 26.30
CA PRO A 237 -9.61 -12.19 26.41
C PRO A 237 -9.64 -10.84 25.68
N ASP A 238 -10.81 -10.46 25.17
CA ASP A 238 -11.01 -9.21 24.42
C ASP A 238 -10.57 -7.95 25.19
N GLU A 239 -10.75 -7.93 26.51
CA GLU A 239 -10.29 -6.81 27.34
C GLU A 239 -8.75 -6.67 27.31
N GLN A 240 -8.02 -7.78 27.38
CA GLN A 240 -6.57 -7.78 27.30
C GLN A 240 -6.12 -7.40 25.89
N LYS A 241 -6.76 -7.95 24.84
CA LYS A 241 -6.51 -7.55 23.45
C LYS A 241 -6.69 -6.04 23.27
N ALA A 242 -7.78 -5.46 23.77
CA ALA A 242 -8.06 -4.03 23.66
C ALA A 242 -6.96 -3.17 24.30
N ARG A 243 -6.46 -3.58 25.48
CA ARG A 243 -5.35 -2.89 26.17
C ARG A 243 -4.06 -2.94 25.37
N ILE A 244 -3.73 -4.11 24.79
CA ILE A 244 -2.53 -4.29 23.95
C ILE A 244 -2.65 -3.44 22.68
N CYS A 245 -3.79 -3.52 21.98
CA CYS A 245 -4.06 -2.75 20.77
C CYS A 245 -3.95 -1.24 20.99
N LYS A 246 -4.38 -0.74 22.16
CA LYS A 246 -4.22 0.67 22.52
C LYS A 246 -2.73 1.05 22.61
N SER A 247 -1.92 0.26 23.29
CA SER A 247 -0.47 0.51 23.41
C SER A 247 0.23 0.45 22.05
N LEU A 248 -0.11 -0.53 21.21
CA LEU A 248 0.41 -0.62 19.83
C LEU A 248 0.06 0.63 19.00
N ALA A 249 -1.17 1.12 19.08
CA ALA A 249 -1.60 2.31 18.34
C ALA A 249 -0.92 3.60 18.83
N GLU A 250 -0.71 3.75 20.14
CA GLU A 250 0.04 4.88 20.69
C GLU A 250 1.50 4.88 20.25
N ALA A 251 2.15 3.71 20.28
CA ALA A 251 3.52 3.54 19.82
C ALA A 251 3.65 3.80 18.31
N ASP A 252 2.74 3.28 17.48
CA ASP A 252 2.71 3.57 16.03
C ASP A 252 2.62 5.08 15.76
N LYS A 253 1.72 5.78 16.47
CA LYS A 253 1.60 7.24 16.34
C LYS A 253 2.88 7.97 16.72
N ARG A 254 3.55 7.55 17.81
CA ARG A 254 4.81 8.15 18.28
C ARG A 254 5.97 7.88 17.31
N LEU A 255 6.03 6.70 16.71
CA LEU A 255 7.02 6.39 15.66
C LEU A 255 6.83 7.28 14.44
N VAL A 256 5.59 7.52 14.01
CA VAL A 256 5.30 8.48 12.93
C VAL A 256 5.75 9.91 13.28
N ASP A 257 5.70 10.29 14.56
CA ASP A 257 6.21 11.58 15.05
C ASP A 257 7.74 11.60 15.26
N GLY A 258 8.46 10.51 14.93
CA GLY A 258 9.90 10.42 15.03
C GLY A 258 10.44 10.07 16.42
N ALA A 259 9.65 9.36 17.23
CA ALA A 259 10.11 8.84 18.52
C ALA A 259 11.16 7.73 18.36
N ASP A 260 11.92 7.50 19.44
CA ASP A 260 12.95 6.47 19.49
C ASP A 260 12.36 5.05 19.40
N GLU A 261 12.86 4.27 18.45
CA GLU A 261 12.38 2.93 18.11
C GLU A 261 12.51 1.92 19.25
N TYR A 262 13.66 1.93 19.95
CA TYR A 262 13.91 1.03 21.06
C TYR A 262 12.94 1.30 22.21
N LEU A 263 12.80 2.57 22.60
CA LEU A 263 11.91 2.96 23.68
C LEU A 263 10.44 2.64 23.37
N GLN A 264 9.99 2.87 22.13
CA GLN A 264 8.61 2.54 21.74
C GLN A 264 8.35 1.04 21.75
N LEU A 265 9.28 0.23 21.22
CA LEU A 265 9.10 -1.21 21.21
C LEU A 265 9.15 -1.81 22.61
N LEU A 266 10.03 -1.29 23.48
CA LEU A 266 10.10 -1.69 24.89
C LEU A 266 8.84 -1.32 25.66
N ASP A 267 8.26 -0.14 25.43
CA ASP A 267 6.98 0.29 26.01
C ASP A 267 5.85 -0.65 25.59
N VAL A 268 5.77 -0.99 24.31
CA VAL A 268 4.80 -1.97 23.79
C VAL A 268 4.97 -3.33 24.44
N ALA A 269 6.21 -3.86 24.51
CA ALA A 269 6.48 -5.15 25.13
C ALA A 269 6.08 -5.17 26.62
N SER A 270 6.40 -4.09 27.34
CA SER A 270 6.08 -3.92 28.76
C SER A 270 4.56 -3.86 29.00
N ASN A 271 3.84 -3.06 28.21
CA ASN A 271 2.38 -2.95 28.32
C ASN A 271 1.68 -4.24 27.90
N THR A 272 2.21 -4.94 26.90
CA THR A 272 1.69 -6.25 26.46
C THR A 272 1.81 -7.27 27.58
N MET A 273 2.97 -7.35 28.22
CA MET A 273 3.21 -8.23 29.37
C MET A 273 2.26 -7.91 30.54
N ARG A 274 2.07 -6.62 30.86
CA ARG A 274 1.14 -6.17 31.91
C ARG A 274 -0.30 -6.54 31.60
N ALA A 275 -0.73 -6.36 30.35
CA ALA A 275 -2.07 -6.69 29.91
C ALA A 275 -2.36 -8.20 30.02
N LEU A 276 -1.41 -9.04 29.60
CA LEU A 276 -1.56 -10.51 29.65
C LEU A 276 -1.61 -11.05 31.10
N HIS A 277 -0.89 -10.42 32.02
CA HIS A 277 -0.84 -10.83 33.44
C HIS A 277 -1.83 -10.09 34.35
N ASN A 278 -2.77 -9.32 33.78
CA ASN A 278 -3.72 -8.49 34.52
C ASN A 278 -3.06 -7.58 35.58
N MET A 279 -1.83 -7.12 35.32
CA MET A 279 -1.18 -6.17 36.21
C MET A 279 -1.89 -4.81 36.11
N PRO A 280 -2.14 -4.12 37.23
CA PRO A 280 -2.76 -2.80 37.20
C PRO A 280 -1.91 -1.84 36.36
N GLN A 281 -2.56 -1.06 35.50
CA GLN A 281 -1.96 0.14 34.91
C GLN A 281 -1.67 1.09 36.08
N GLU A 282 -0.51 1.74 36.10
CA GLU A 282 0.03 2.43 37.28
C GLU A 282 -0.96 3.37 37.99
N PHE A 283 -0.70 3.55 39.29
CA PHE A 283 -1.35 4.49 40.20
C PHE A 283 -1.84 5.74 39.48
N SER A 284 -3.16 5.91 39.45
CA SER A 284 -3.76 7.22 39.27
C SER A 284 -3.16 8.14 40.33
N PHE A 285 -2.33 9.10 39.92
CA PHE A 285 -2.13 10.28 40.73
C PHE A 285 -3.47 11.00 40.75
N GLU A 286 -4.24 10.77 41.81
CA GLU A 286 -5.37 11.62 42.17
C GLU A 286 -4.79 13.03 42.38
N THR A 287 -5.02 13.92 41.41
CA THR A 287 -4.97 15.37 41.60
C THR A 287 -6.21 15.86 42.31
#